data_AF-A0A0M3JRC3-F1
#
_entry.id   AF-A0A0M3JRC3-F1
#
_cell.length_a   1.000
_cell.length_b   1.000
_cell.length_c   1.000
_cell.angle_alpha   90.00
_cell.angle_beta   90.00
_cell.angle_gamma   90.00
#
_symmetry.space_group_name_H-M   'P 1'
#
loop_
_entity.id
_entity.type
_entity.pdbx_description
1 polymer ?
#
loop_
_entity_poly.entity_id
_entity_poly.type
_entity_poly.pdbx_seq_one_letter_code
_entity_poly.pdbx_strand_id
1 'polypeptide(L)'
;MTTTASVEYVKLIVSCLDYSVGNSLARVVLQKALTSTNEAARKWSTRFLGVLASHELLNFEDWGMSLLLAQLSDPSPKVVRHAVRLLHRWMPFYPDSVTLLKKVRLDALGDAGVMLKTHLFANEEYVQLNPDDVQMTFNIWRKQFNARYVDIIDEDMKVALLNMKRSLDGRFARISNDRSSRRSVPLPVHFYGQLALHPSGQQILAQSGDIERLLKYLREWPVSVEIDQLRNVKGAILALAHIAGSSSSTALSILPAETVPIICRYAEQCPVLSVRGVAFWAINLIGSTKRGSLH
;
A
#
# COMPACT_ATOMS: atom_id res chain seq x y z
N MET A 1 -31.22 -27.05 -13.29
CA MET A 1 -30.33 -27.68 -12.30
C MET A 1 -29.23 -26.70 -11.94
N THR A 2 -29.40 -25.93 -10.88
CA THR A 2 -28.39 -24.99 -10.37
C THR A 2 -27.67 -25.63 -9.19
N THR A 3 -26.74 -26.53 -9.47
CA THR A 3 -25.76 -27.01 -8.49
C THR A 3 -24.73 -25.91 -8.25
N THR A 4 -25.12 -24.85 -7.55
CA THR A 4 -24.14 -23.96 -6.92
C THR A 4 -23.45 -24.78 -5.85
N ALA A 5 -22.18 -25.15 -6.06
CA ALA A 5 -21.38 -25.76 -5.00
C ALA A 5 -21.49 -24.87 -3.75
N SER A 6 -22.01 -25.44 -2.65
CA SER A 6 -22.15 -24.70 -1.40
C SER A 6 -20.79 -24.16 -1.01
N VAL A 7 -20.73 -22.86 -0.69
CA VAL A 7 -19.50 -22.18 -0.27
C VAL A 7 -18.82 -22.93 0.87
N GLU A 8 -19.60 -23.56 1.76
CA GLU A 8 -19.08 -24.32 2.90
C GLU A 8 -18.26 -25.54 2.48
N TYR A 9 -18.64 -26.25 1.40
CA TYR A 9 -17.84 -27.36 0.88
C TYR A 9 -16.55 -26.86 0.23
N VAL A 10 -16.60 -25.72 -0.48
CA VAL A 10 -15.39 -25.12 -1.05
C VAL A 10 -14.42 -24.75 0.07
N LYS A 11 -14.91 -24.11 1.14
CA LYS A 11 -14.11 -23.77 2.32
C LYS A 11 -13.44 -25.01 2.91
N LEU A 12 -14.23 -26.03 3.22
CA LEU A 12 -13.75 -27.27 3.84
C LEU A 12 -12.67 -27.93 2.98
N ILE A 13 -12.97 -28.18 1.70
CA ILE A 13 -12.05 -28.84 0.77
C ILE A 13 -10.75 -28.03 0.66
N VAL A 14 -10.84 -26.75 0.33
CA VAL A 14 -9.65 -25.91 0.11
C VAL A 14 -8.83 -25.74 1.40
N SER A 15 -9.45 -25.69 2.58
CA SER A 15 -8.70 -25.58 3.84
C SER A 15 -7.96 -26.85 4.27
N CYS A 16 -8.33 -28.02 3.74
CA CYS A 16 -7.80 -29.31 4.18
C CYS A 16 -6.72 -29.90 3.26
N LEU A 17 -6.41 -29.24 2.14
CA LEU A 17 -5.41 -29.73 1.19
C LEU A 17 -4.00 -29.22 1.53
N ASP A 18 -3.00 -30.02 1.21
CA ASP A 18 -1.59 -29.62 1.31
C ASP A 18 -1.12 -28.95 0.02
N TYR A 19 -0.55 -27.76 0.15
CA TYR A 19 -0.06 -26.91 -0.95
C TYR A 19 1.47 -26.89 -1.08
N SER A 20 2.18 -27.59 -0.18
CA SER A 20 3.65 -27.64 -0.11
C SER A 20 4.27 -28.25 -1.37
N VAL A 21 3.64 -29.31 -1.90
CA VAL A 21 4.14 -30.05 -3.06
C VAL A 21 3.84 -29.31 -4.37
N GLY A 22 4.89 -29.08 -5.17
CA GLY A 22 4.79 -28.50 -6.51
C GLY A 22 3.93 -29.35 -7.45
N ASN A 23 3.18 -28.70 -8.35
CA ASN A 23 2.30 -29.34 -9.34
C ASN A 23 1.26 -30.32 -8.76
N SER A 24 0.89 -30.17 -7.50
CA SER A 24 -0.14 -30.97 -6.86
C SER A 24 -1.54 -30.63 -7.38
N LEU A 25 -2.41 -31.65 -7.42
CA LEU A 25 -3.85 -31.47 -7.69
C LEU A 25 -4.49 -30.46 -6.71
N ALA A 26 -3.90 -30.26 -5.52
CA ALA A 26 -4.34 -29.26 -4.56
C ALA A 26 -4.31 -27.83 -5.13
N ARG A 27 -3.22 -27.44 -5.81
CA ARG A 27 -3.12 -26.10 -6.44
C ARG A 27 -4.14 -25.92 -7.56
N VAL A 28 -4.44 -26.98 -8.31
CA VAL A 28 -5.49 -26.98 -9.34
C VAL A 28 -6.87 -26.79 -8.72
N VAL A 29 -7.17 -27.50 -7.62
CA VAL A 29 -8.43 -27.34 -6.87
C VAL A 29 -8.58 -25.92 -6.33
N LEU A 30 -7.51 -25.34 -5.77
CA LEU A 30 -7.52 -23.95 -5.31
C LEU A 30 -7.75 -22.97 -6.46
N GLN A 31 -7.07 -23.14 -7.60
CA GLN A 31 -7.30 -22.31 -8.79
C GLN A 31 -8.75 -22.41 -9.28
N LYS A 32 -9.36 -23.59 -9.22
CA LYS A 32 -10.77 -23.77 -9.57
C LYS A 32 -11.70 -23.08 -8.57
N ALA A 33 -11.38 -23.10 -7.28
CA ALA A 33 -12.13 -22.37 -6.27
C ALA A 33 -12.04 -20.84 -6.48
N LEU A 34 -10.85 -20.35 -6.81
CA LEU A 34 -10.57 -18.94 -7.15
C LEU A 34 -11.26 -18.46 -8.44
N THR A 35 -11.70 -19.38 -9.30
CA THR A 35 -12.43 -19.08 -10.56
C THR A 35 -13.85 -19.64 -10.56
N SER A 36 -14.38 -19.98 -9.38
CA SER A 36 -15.74 -20.50 -9.21
C SER A 36 -16.80 -19.50 -9.68
N THR A 37 -17.94 -20.00 -10.15
CA THR A 37 -19.10 -19.15 -10.48
C THR A 37 -19.68 -18.43 -9.26
N ASN A 38 -19.42 -18.94 -8.05
CA ASN A 38 -19.89 -18.35 -6.79
C ASN A 38 -18.92 -17.26 -6.28
N GLU A 39 -19.37 -16.00 -6.23
CA GLU A 39 -18.59 -14.85 -5.73
C GLU A 39 -18.08 -15.06 -4.29
N ALA A 40 -18.92 -15.64 -3.41
CA ALA A 40 -18.55 -15.85 -2.01
C ALA A 40 -17.46 -16.92 -1.86
N ALA A 41 -17.47 -17.94 -2.71
CA ALA A 41 -16.39 -18.92 -2.79
C ALA A 41 -15.09 -18.26 -3.25
N ARG A 42 -15.10 -17.53 -4.36
CA ARG A 42 -13.90 -16.82 -4.87
C ARG A 42 -13.32 -15.88 -3.82
N LYS A 43 -14.15 -15.02 -3.23
CA LYS A 43 -13.76 -14.10 -2.15
C LYS A 43 -13.10 -14.81 -0.97
N TRP A 44 -13.65 -15.95 -0.53
CA TRP A 44 -13.07 -16.71 0.56
C TRP A 44 -11.73 -17.35 0.15
N SER A 45 -11.65 -17.94 -1.04
CA SER A 45 -10.42 -18.53 -1.57
C SER A 45 -9.32 -17.47 -1.76
N THR A 46 -9.65 -16.26 -2.21
CA THR A 46 -8.71 -15.13 -2.27
C THR A 46 -8.20 -14.79 -0.87
N ARG A 47 -9.06 -14.77 0.15
CA ARG A 47 -8.63 -14.56 1.55
C ARG A 47 -7.71 -15.67 2.04
N PHE A 48 -8.01 -16.91 1.64
CA PHE A 48 -7.24 -18.08 2.02
C PHE A 48 -5.82 -18.07 1.42
N LEU A 49 -5.61 -17.51 0.22
CA LEU A 49 -4.26 -17.22 -0.29
C LEU A 49 -3.43 -16.39 0.70
N GLY A 50 -4.05 -15.46 1.42
CA GLY A 50 -3.38 -14.68 2.45
C GLY A 50 -2.99 -15.46 3.70
N VAL A 51 -3.62 -16.62 3.95
CA VAL A 51 -3.19 -17.57 4.98
C VAL A 51 -2.02 -18.40 4.45
N LEU A 52 -2.09 -18.89 3.20
CA LEU A 52 -0.98 -19.63 2.60
C LEU A 52 0.30 -18.79 2.51
N ALA A 53 0.18 -17.50 2.20
CA ALA A 53 1.28 -16.54 2.20
C ALA A 53 1.96 -16.37 3.57
N SER A 54 1.28 -16.67 4.68
CA SER A 54 1.90 -16.61 6.01
C SER A 54 2.69 -17.86 6.38
N HIS A 55 2.65 -18.91 5.54
CA HIS A 55 3.29 -20.19 5.82
C HIS A 55 4.55 -20.41 4.98
N GLU A 56 5.02 -19.40 4.23
CA GLU A 56 6.29 -19.42 3.49
C GLU A 56 6.49 -20.70 2.66
N LEU A 57 5.44 -21.12 1.97
CA LEU A 57 5.47 -22.33 1.14
C LEU A 57 6.50 -22.20 0.02
N LEU A 58 7.09 -23.33 -0.38
CA LEU A 58 8.10 -23.36 -1.45
C LEU A 58 7.57 -22.71 -2.75
N ASN A 59 8.37 -21.79 -3.29
CA ASN A 59 8.13 -21.03 -4.52
C ASN A 59 6.79 -20.30 -4.52
N PHE A 60 6.29 -19.85 -3.36
CA PHE A 60 4.99 -19.16 -3.25
C PHE A 60 4.95 -17.87 -4.08
N GLU A 61 6.08 -17.18 -4.21
CA GLU A 61 6.29 -16.03 -5.09
C GLU A 61 5.92 -16.31 -6.56
N ASP A 62 6.09 -17.55 -7.03
CA ASP A 62 5.78 -17.93 -8.41
C ASP A 62 4.30 -18.26 -8.59
N TRP A 63 3.76 -19.16 -7.77
CA TRP A 63 2.39 -19.66 -7.96
C TRP A 63 1.36 -18.91 -7.12
N GLY A 64 1.64 -18.67 -5.85
CA GLY A 64 0.71 -18.08 -4.90
C GLY A 64 0.47 -16.60 -5.17
N MET A 65 1.55 -15.84 -5.37
CA MET A 65 1.46 -14.44 -5.76
C MET A 65 0.89 -14.26 -7.17
N SER A 66 1.20 -15.15 -8.12
CA SER A 66 0.54 -15.15 -9.44
C SER A 66 -0.96 -15.39 -9.36
N LEU A 67 -1.41 -16.36 -8.54
CA LEU A 67 -2.84 -16.57 -8.30
C LEU A 67 -3.48 -15.33 -7.66
N LEU A 68 -2.80 -14.67 -6.73
CA LEU A 68 -3.31 -13.46 -6.09
C LEU A 68 -3.40 -12.28 -7.07
N LEU A 69 -2.42 -12.10 -7.95
CA LEU A 69 -2.44 -11.11 -9.03
C LEU A 69 -3.55 -11.39 -10.04
N ALA A 70 -3.80 -12.66 -10.38
CA ALA A 70 -4.89 -13.04 -11.28
C ALA A 70 -6.27 -12.60 -10.74
N GLN A 71 -6.45 -12.56 -9.42
CA GLN A 71 -7.69 -12.09 -8.77
C GLN A 71 -7.94 -10.59 -8.95
N LEU A 72 -6.96 -9.81 -9.43
CA LEU A 72 -7.19 -8.40 -9.80
C LEU A 72 -8.10 -8.25 -11.03
N SER A 73 -8.25 -9.30 -11.84
CA SER A 73 -9.14 -9.33 -13.00
C SER A 73 -10.53 -9.92 -12.68
N ASP A 74 -10.87 -10.14 -11.40
CA ASP A 74 -12.17 -10.69 -11.02
C ASP A 74 -13.31 -9.71 -11.34
N PRO A 75 -14.47 -10.18 -11.84
CA PRO A 75 -15.61 -9.30 -12.11
C PRO A 75 -16.22 -8.68 -10.84
N SER A 76 -16.02 -9.29 -9.66
CA SER A 76 -16.50 -8.71 -8.41
C SER A 76 -15.49 -7.73 -7.83
N PRO A 77 -15.83 -6.44 -7.66
CA PRO A 77 -14.96 -5.48 -7.00
C PRO A 77 -14.69 -5.85 -5.53
N LYS A 78 -15.53 -6.69 -4.91
CA LYS A 78 -15.28 -7.19 -3.56
C LYS A 78 -14.10 -8.15 -3.55
N VAL A 79 -13.95 -9.00 -4.55
CA VAL A 79 -12.82 -9.92 -4.69
C VAL A 79 -11.54 -9.14 -4.97
N VAL A 80 -11.57 -8.24 -5.96
CA VAL A 80 -10.45 -7.36 -6.31
C VAL A 80 -9.95 -6.58 -5.09
N ARG A 81 -10.85 -5.99 -4.28
CA ARG A 81 -10.46 -5.29 -3.04
C ARG A 81 -9.78 -6.19 -2.00
N HIS A 82 -10.10 -7.48 -1.95
CA HIS A 82 -9.39 -8.42 -1.08
C HIS A 82 -8.01 -8.75 -1.65
N ALA A 83 -7.91 -8.96 -2.96
CA ALA A 83 -6.64 -9.20 -3.64
C ALA A 83 -5.67 -8.02 -3.46
N VAL A 84 -6.09 -6.79 -3.73
CA VAL A 84 -5.30 -5.57 -3.53
C VAL A 84 -4.76 -5.47 -2.10
N ARG A 85 -5.61 -5.69 -1.09
CA ARG A 85 -5.18 -5.62 0.32
C ARG A 85 -4.17 -6.70 0.70
N LEU A 86 -4.31 -7.90 0.14
CA LEU A 86 -3.35 -8.98 0.37
C LEU A 86 -2.04 -8.73 -0.37
N LEU A 87 -2.07 -8.19 -1.58
CA LEU A 87 -0.87 -7.81 -2.32
C LEU A 87 -0.07 -6.74 -1.57
N HIS A 88 -0.72 -5.67 -1.10
CA HIS A 88 -0.04 -4.67 -0.27
C HIS A 88 0.59 -5.23 1.00
N ARG A 89 -0.03 -6.27 1.59
CA ARG A 89 0.48 -6.92 2.80
C ARG A 89 1.67 -7.83 2.51
N TRP A 90 1.56 -8.67 1.51
CA TRP A 90 2.47 -9.81 1.32
C TRP A 90 3.60 -9.51 0.34
N MET A 91 3.42 -8.57 -0.58
CA MET A 91 4.45 -8.24 -1.58
C MET A 91 5.81 -7.83 -0.98
N PRO A 92 5.89 -7.07 0.13
CA PRO A 92 7.18 -6.80 0.79
C PRO A 92 7.91 -8.05 1.30
N PHE A 93 7.19 -9.15 1.56
CA PHE A 93 7.76 -10.43 1.99
C PHE A 93 8.11 -11.35 0.82
N TYR A 94 7.65 -11.02 -0.40
CA TYR A 94 7.91 -11.75 -1.63
C TYR A 94 8.45 -10.79 -2.71
N PRO A 95 9.65 -10.20 -2.51
CA PRO A 95 10.16 -9.12 -3.37
C PRO A 95 10.31 -9.53 -4.84
N ASP A 96 10.63 -10.81 -5.13
CA ASP A 96 10.77 -11.29 -6.51
C ASP A 96 9.44 -11.27 -7.29
N SER A 97 8.33 -11.42 -6.57
CA SER A 97 6.98 -11.37 -7.15
C SER A 97 6.58 -9.97 -7.64
N VAL A 98 7.26 -8.92 -7.19
CA VAL A 98 6.99 -7.53 -7.58
C VAL A 98 7.08 -7.36 -9.09
N THR A 99 8.01 -8.05 -9.75
CA THR A 99 8.19 -8.00 -11.20
C THR A 99 6.96 -8.50 -11.99
N LEU A 100 6.13 -9.35 -11.37
CA LEU A 100 4.89 -9.86 -11.97
C LEU A 100 3.84 -8.76 -12.17
N LEU A 101 3.93 -7.65 -11.44
CA LEU A 101 3.03 -6.51 -11.63
C LEU A 101 3.09 -5.93 -13.06
N LYS A 102 4.22 -6.08 -13.76
CA LYS A 102 4.36 -5.65 -15.17
C LYS A 102 3.39 -6.37 -16.11
N LYS A 103 2.91 -7.56 -15.73
CA LYS A 103 1.97 -8.37 -16.51
C LYS A 103 0.50 -7.97 -16.26
N VAL A 104 0.25 -7.05 -15.33
CA VAL A 104 -1.10 -6.64 -14.93
C VAL A 104 -1.42 -5.26 -15.50
N ARG A 105 -2.64 -5.06 -16.03
CA ARG A 105 -3.12 -3.73 -16.44
C ARG A 105 -3.53 -2.89 -15.24
N LEU A 106 -2.55 -2.31 -14.56
CA LEU A 106 -2.75 -1.53 -13.32
C LEU A 106 -3.57 -0.26 -13.54
N ASP A 107 -3.52 0.36 -14.72
CA ASP A 107 -4.25 1.60 -15.01
C ASP A 107 -5.77 1.43 -14.88
N ALA A 108 -6.29 0.22 -15.11
CA ALA A 108 -7.71 -0.09 -14.96
C ALA A 108 -8.18 -0.11 -13.49
N LEU A 109 -7.25 -0.10 -12.52
CA LEU A 109 -7.54 -0.16 -11.09
C LEU A 109 -7.56 1.23 -10.43
N GLY A 110 -7.32 2.32 -11.18
CA GLY A 110 -7.30 3.69 -10.66
C GLY A 110 -6.27 3.89 -9.54
N ASP A 111 -6.67 4.52 -8.44
CA ASP A 111 -5.79 4.82 -7.29
C ASP A 111 -5.15 3.54 -6.69
N ALA A 112 -5.88 2.41 -6.69
CA ALA A 112 -5.33 1.13 -6.25
C ALA A 112 -4.22 0.60 -7.18
N GLY A 113 -4.34 0.89 -8.49
CA GLY A 113 -3.32 0.56 -9.48
C GLY A 113 -2.04 1.34 -9.26
N VAL A 114 -2.13 2.65 -9.02
CA VAL A 114 -0.97 3.50 -8.69
C VAL A 114 -0.29 3.02 -7.41
N MET A 115 -1.08 2.70 -6.38
CA MET A 115 -0.55 2.16 -5.13
C MET A 115 0.16 0.81 -5.33
N LEU A 116 -0.41 -0.11 -6.12
CA LEU A 116 0.25 -1.40 -6.41
C LEU A 116 1.54 -1.20 -7.22
N LYS A 117 1.49 -0.33 -8.24
CA LYS A 117 2.66 0.03 -9.07
C LYS A 117 3.81 0.55 -8.21
N THR A 118 3.50 1.21 -7.10
CA THR A 118 4.49 1.79 -6.18
C THR A 118 5.49 0.75 -5.65
N HIS A 119 5.08 -0.51 -5.48
CA HIS A 119 5.98 -1.59 -5.04
C HIS A 119 7.11 -1.89 -6.05
N LEU A 120 6.91 -1.62 -7.35
CA LEU A 120 7.97 -1.81 -8.36
C LEU A 120 9.23 -1.00 -8.04
N PHE A 121 9.07 0.18 -7.44
CA PHE A 121 10.18 1.10 -7.14
C PHE A 121 11.01 0.67 -5.92
N ALA A 122 10.58 -0.37 -5.20
CA ALA A 122 11.39 -1.02 -4.17
C ALA A 122 12.60 -1.76 -4.77
N ASN A 123 12.45 -2.24 -6.01
CA ASN A 123 13.48 -3.01 -6.71
C ASN A 123 14.43 -2.05 -7.43
N GLU A 124 15.70 -2.06 -7.02
CA GLU A 124 16.74 -1.16 -7.55
C GLU A 124 17.01 -1.37 -9.05
N GLU A 125 17.09 -2.62 -9.49
CA GLU A 125 17.30 -2.97 -10.91
C GLU A 125 16.16 -2.43 -11.78
N TYR A 126 14.92 -2.54 -11.31
CA TYR A 126 13.76 -1.97 -12.01
C TYR A 126 13.89 -0.46 -12.19
N VAL A 127 14.26 0.25 -11.12
CA VAL A 127 14.44 1.71 -11.14
C VAL A 127 15.53 2.12 -12.13
N GLN A 128 16.66 1.42 -12.15
CA GLN A 128 17.78 1.69 -13.05
C GLN A 128 17.42 1.44 -14.52
N LEU A 129 16.68 0.36 -14.81
CA LEU A 129 16.31 -0.03 -16.17
C LEU A 129 15.14 0.78 -16.75
N ASN A 130 14.37 1.50 -15.92
CA ASN A 130 13.11 2.15 -16.34
C ASN A 130 13.04 3.63 -15.91
N PRO A 131 14.01 4.49 -16.31
CA PRO A 131 14.05 5.90 -15.89
C PRO A 131 12.81 6.70 -16.33
N ASP A 132 12.23 6.40 -17.51
CA ASP A 132 11.01 7.05 -17.98
C ASP A 132 9.80 6.75 -17.09
N ASP A 133 9.70 5.52 -16.58
CA ASP A 133 8.61 5.13 -15.68
C ASP A 133 8.74 5.78 -14.30
N VAL A 134 9.98 5.91 -13.82
CA VAL A 134 10.31 6.66 -12.60
C VAL A 134 9.89 8.12 -12.77
N GLN A 135 10.27 8.76 -13.88
CA GLN A 135 9.94 10.16 -14.15
C GLN A 135 8.43 10.39 -14.32
N MET A 136 7.73 9.49 -15.00
CA MET A 136 6.27 9.55 -15.11
C MET A 136 5.61 9.41 -13.73
N THR A 137 6.11 8.49 -12.90
CA THR A 137 5.59 8.28 -11.53
C THR A 137 5.86 9.49 -10.64
N PHE A 138 7.04 10.11 -10.71
CA PHE A 138 7.31 11.40 -10.06
C PHE A 138 6.26 12.45 -10.45
N ASN A 139 5.97 12.60 -11.74
CA ASN A 139 4.98 13.58 -12.21
C ASN A 139 3.58 13.31 -11.65
N ILE A 140 3.15 12.05 -11.59
CA ILE A 140 1.86 11.65 -11.02
C ILE A 140 1.81 11.99 -9.53
N TRP A 141 2.84 11.61 -8.77
CA TRP A 141 2.90 11.84 -7.33
C TRP A 141 3.00 13.32 -6.96
N ARG A 142 3.84 14.06 -7.68
CA ARG A 142 4.03 15.49 -7.53
C ARG A 142 2.76 16.29 -7.80
N LYS A 143 2.06 16.00 -8.90
CA LYS A 143 0.90 16.81 -9.34
C LYS A 143 -0.36 16.55 -8.54
N GLN A 144 -0.60 15.30 -8.16
CA GLN A 144 -1.89 14.93 -7.56
C GLN A 144 -1.80 13.81 -6.51
N PHE A 145 -0.92 12.83 -6.69
CA PHE A 145 -1.05 11.60 -5.91
C PHE A 145 -0.61 11.75 -4.46
N ASN A 146 0.26 12.69 -4.11
CA ASN A 146 0.55 13.01 -2.71
C ASN A 146 -0.72 13.47 -1.94
N ALA A 147 -1.57 14.26 -2.58
CA ALA A 147 -2.85 14.68 -2.00
C ALA A 147 -3.85 13.51 -1.96
N ARG A 148 -3.91 12.68 -3.01
CA ARG A 148 -4.78 11.49 -3.05
C ARG A 148 -4.36 10.42 -2.04
N TYR A 149 -3.07 10.28 -1.77
CA TYR A 149 -2.53 9.39 -0.74
C TYR A 149 -3.07 9.74 0.65
N VAL A 150 -3.21 11.04 0.95
CA VAL A 150 -3.87 11.49 2.19
C VAL A 150 -5.34 11.09 2.23
N ASP A 151 -6.07 11.23 1.11
CA ASP A 151 -7.47 10.78 1.05
C ASP A 151 -7.58 9.26 1.31
N ILE A 152 -6.67 8.44 0.76
CA ILE A 152 -6.64 6.98 0.99
C ILE A 152 -6.43 6.68 2.47
N ILE A 153 -5.46 7.33 3.11
CA ILE A 153 -5.19 7.16 4.54
C ILE A 153 -6.38 7.59 5.40
N ASP A 154 -6.97 8.75 5.09
CA ASP A 154 -8.10 9.28 5.85
C ASP A 154 -9.32 8.34 5.73
N GLU A 155 -9.56 7.72 4.57
CA GLU A 155 -10.60 6.70 4.42
C GLU A 155 -10.28 5.40 5.18
N ASP A 156 -9.04 4.91 5.14
CA ASP A 156 -8.63 3.72 5.90
C ASP A 156 -8.72 3.95 7.43
N MET A 157 -8.36 5.15 7.90
CA MET A 157 -8.57 5.57 9.29
C MET A 157 -10.05 5.57 9.69
N LYS A 158 -10.93 6.15 8.86
CA LYS A 158 -12.38 6.17 9.11
C LYS A 158 -12.94 4.75 9.21
N VAL A 159 -12.49 3.85 8.33
CA VAL A 159 -12.90 2.44 8.37
C VAL A 159 -12.44 1.78 9.66
N ALA A 160 -11.20 1.99 10.08
CA ALA A 160 -10.63 1.33 11.26
C ALA A 160 -11.19 1.86 12.59
N LEU A 161 -11.31 3.18 12.72
CA LEU A 161 -11.72 3.83 13.98
C LEU A 161 -13.23 3.92 14.14
N LEU A 162 -13.96 4.16 13.05
CA LEU A 162 -15.39 4.48 13.09
C LEU A 162 -16.26 3.35 12.51
N ASN A 163 -15.66 2.26 12.01
CA ASN A 163 -16.34 1.21 11.24
C ASN A 163 -17.19 1.75 10.08
N MET A 164 -16.89 2.97 9.60
CA MET A 164 -17.58 3.58 8.48
C MET A 164 -17.09 2.93 7.19
N LYS A 165 -17.90 2.06 6.60
CA LYS A 165 -17.67 1.52 5.25
C LYS A 165 -18.50 2.35 4.27
N ARG A 166 -17.90 2.94 3.24
CA ARG A 166 -18.65 3.49 2.11
C ARG A 166 -18.95 2.40 1.09
N SER A 167 -20.20 2.34 0.64
CA SER A 167 -20.57 1.57 -0.56
C SER A 167 -19.93 2.23 -1.78
N LEU A 168 -19.80 1.49 -2.88
CA LEU A 168 -19.28 2.00 -4.15
C LEU A 168 -20.11 3.19 -4.67
N ASP A 169 -21.39 3.26 -4.31
CA ASP A 169 -22.32 4.34 -4.69
C ASP A 169 -22.24 5.58 -3.77
N GLY A 170 -21.20 5.70 -2.94
CA GLY A 170 -20.98 6.83 -2.03
C GLY A 170 -21.87 6.85 -0.77
N ARG A 171 -22.85 5.95 -0.67
CA ARG A 171 -23.71 5.79 0.53
C ARG A 171 -22.97 5.06 1.65
N PHE A 172 -23.23 5.42 2.90
CA PHE A 172 -22.73 4.68 4.06
C PHE A 172 -23.32 3.25 4.04
N ALA A 173 -22.44 2.25 3.97
CA ALA A 173 -22.83 0.86 4.11
C ALA A 173 -23.19 0.56 5.57
N ARG A 174 -24.13 -0.35 5.80
CA ARG A 174 -24.51 -0.80 7.15
C ARG A 174 -23.25 -1.26 7.91
N ILE A 175 -23.12 -0.77 9.15
CA ILE A 175 -22.06 -1.15 10.09
C ILE A 175 -22.10 -2.67 10.22
N SER A 176 -21.03 -3.35 9.81
CA SER A 176 -20.90 -4.80 10.00
C SER A 176 -20.50 -5.09 11.45
N ASN A 177 -21.15 -6.06 12.11
CA ASN A 177 -20.73 -6.56 13.44
C ASN A 177 -19.33 -7.21 13.45
N ASP A 178 -18.72 -7.40 12.28
CA ASP A 178 -17.32 -7.78 12.11
C ASP A 178 -16.42 -6.57 12.46
N ARG A 179 -16.24 -6.32 13.78
CA ARG A 179 -15.24 -5.38 14.29
C ARG A 179 -13.87 -5.93 13.91
N SER A 180 -13.18 -5.28 12.97
CA SER A 180 -11.78 -5.62 12.76
C SER A 180 -11.02 -5.28 14.04
N SER A 181 -10.44 -6.27 14.71
CA SER A 181 -9.61 -6.09 15.91
C SER A 181 -8.30 -5.30 15.67
N ARG A 182 -8.15 -4.68 14.48
CA ARG A 182 -6.98 -3.90 14.08
C ARG A 182 -6.98 -2.59 14.86
N ARG A 183 -6.22 -2.58 15.96
CA ARG A 183 -5.94 -1.37 16.76
C ARG A 183 -4.96 -0.42 16.06
N SER A 184 -4.34 -0.85 14.95
CA SER A 184 -3.40 -0.05 14.17
C SER A 184 -3.73 -0.16 12.67
N VAL A 185 -3.76 0.99 12.00
CA VAL A 185 -3.73 1.11 10.54
C VAL A 185 -2.27 1.37 10.20
N PRO A 186 -1.55 0.45 9.53
CA PRO A 186 -0.21 0.76 9.04
C PRO A 186 -0.31 1.76 7.89
N LEU A 187 0.70 2.64 7.74
CA LEU A 187 0.75 3.54 6.58
C LEU A 187 0.88 2.72 5.30
N PRO A 188 0.08 3.00 4.26
CA PRO A 188 0.23 2.37 2.96
C PRO A 188 1.60 2.70 2.33
N VAL A 189 2.02 1.87 1.37
CA VAL A 189 3.26 2.08 0.61
C VAL A 189 3.31 3.47 -0.04
N HIS A 190 4.47 4.13 -0.03
CA HIS A 190 4.65 5.46 -0.61
C HIS A 190 5.83 5.48 -1.57
N PHE A 191 5.67 6.12 -2.73
CA PHE A 191 6.67 6.17 -3.80
C PHE A 191 8.04 6.70 -3.35
N TYR A 192 8.09 7.88 -2.72
CA TYR A 192 9.34 8.42 -2.17
C TYR A 192 10.01 7.48 -1.15
N GLY A 193 9.21 6.79 -0.32
CA GLY A 193 9.73 5.79 0.62
C GLY A 193 10.33 4.57 -0.07
N GLN A 194 9.71 4.08 -1.16
CA GLN A 194 10.24 2.96 -1.92
C GLN A 194 11.57 3.29 -2.62
N LEU A 195 11.69 4.50 -3.20
CA LEU A 195 12.96 4.96 -3.76
C LEU A 195 14.04 5.14 -2.69
N ALA A 196 13.66 5.54 -1.48
CA ALA A 196 14.61 5.70 -0.38
C ALA A 196 15.18 4.38 0.15
N LEU A 197 14.68 3.21 -0.28
CA LEU A 197 15.17 1.90 0.19
C LEU A 197 16.57 1.55 -0.34
N HIS A 198 16.97 2.08 -1.50
CA HIS A 198 18.21 1.70 -2.18
C HIS A 198 19.02 2.91 -2.69
N PRO A 199 20.35 2.76 -2.90
CA PRO A 199 21.23 3.87 -3.28
C PRO A 199 20.83 4.58 -4.58
N SER A 200 20.44 3.84 -5.61
CA SER A 200 20.05 4.43 -6.89
C SER A 200 18.83 5.33 -6.76
N GLY A 201 17.81 4.88 -6.02
CA GLY A 201 16.62 5.67 -5.75
C GLY A 201 16.91 6.89 -4.88
N GLN A 202 17.80 6.77 -3.90
CA GLN A 202 18.27 7.90 -3.09
C GLN A 202 18.98 8.97 -3.93
N GLN A 203 19.81 8.56 -4.90
CA GLN A 203 20.47 9.48 -5.83
C GLN A 203 19.44 10.21 -6.71
N ILE A 204 18.45 9.49 -7.24
CA ILE A 204 17.37 10.09 -8.04
C ILE A 204 16.55 11.07 -7.17
N LEU A 205 16.23 10.71 -5.94
CA LEU A 205 15.52 11.59 -5.00
C LEU A 205 16.30 12.88 -4.75
N ALA A 206 17.60 12.79 -4.48
CA ALA A 206 18.46 13.96 -4.25
C ALA A 206 18.52 14.88 -5.48
N GLN A 207 18.51 14.33 -6.69
CA GLN A 207 18.58 15.09 -7.95
C GLN A 207 17.22 15.61 -8.44
N SER A 208 16.11 15.01 -7.99
CA SER A 208 14.75 15.33 -8.46
C SER A 208 14.25 16.75 -8.13
N GLY A 209 14.86 17.39 -7.12
CA GLY A 209 14.39 18.64 -6.52
C GLY A 209 13.13 18.51 -5.68
N ASP A 210 12.55 17.30 -5.52
CA ASP A 210 11.30 17.13 -4.78
C ASP A 210 11.45 17.32 -3.28
N ILE A 211 12.57 16.90 -2.68
CA ILE A 211 12.81 17.09 -1.24
C ILE A 211 12.75 18.58 -0.89
N GLU A 212 13.50 19.41 -1.61
CA GLU A 212 13.53 20.85 -1.38
C GLU A 212 12.18 21.51 -1.72
N ARG A 213 11.49 21.07 -2.79
CA ARG A 213 10.15 21.55 -3.12
C ARG A 213 9.14 21.26 -2.00
N LEU A 214 9.17 20.06 -1.42
CA LEU A 214 8.29 19.65 -0.33
C LEU A 214 8.61 20.43 0.95
N LEU A 215 9.90 20.57 1.29
CA LEU A 215 10.33 21.36 2.44
C LEU A 215 9.96 22.83 2.30
N LYS A 216 10.22 23.44 1.14
CA LYS A 216 9.82 24.82 0.84
C LYS A 216 8.32 25.01 1.05
N TYR A 217 7.49 24.07 0.56
CA TYR A 217 6.05 24.10 0.80
C TYR A 217 5.70 24.06 2.30
N LEU A 218 6.38 23.22 3.09
CA LEU A 218 6.18 23.17 4.54
C LEU A 218 6.68 24.42 5.28
N ARG A 219 7.70 25.12 4.77
CA ARG A 219 8.22 26.37 5.33
C ARG A 219 7.29 27.56 5.05
N GLU A 220 6.69 27.59 3.86
CA GLU A 220 5.93 28.73 3.34
C GLU A 220 4.41 28.59 3.49
N TRP A 221 3.91 27.43 3.95
CA TRP A 221 2.47 27.19 4.07
C TRP A 221 1.83 28.24 5.00
N PRO A 222 0.87 29.06 4.51
CA PRO A 222 0.35 30.22 5.23
C PRO A 222 -0.64 29.87 6.35
N VAL A 223 -0.70 28.59 6.73
CA VAL A 223 -1.70 28.03 7.67
C VAL A 223 -3.12 28.34 7.19
N SER A 224 -3.57 27.57 6.20
CA SER A 224 -4.91 27.64 5.64
C SER A 224 -5.78 26.46 6.07
N VAL A 225 -7.10 26.66 6.14
CA VAL A 225 -8.08 25.57 6.34
C VAL A 225 -8.70 25.09 5.03
N GLU A 226 -8.23 25.59 3.88
CA GLU A 226 -8.65 25.10 2.57
C GLU A 226 -8.28 23.63 2.38
N ILE A 227 -9.26 22.81 1.99
CA ILE A 227 -9.13 21.35 1.91
C ILE A 227 -7.95 20.92 1.03
N ASP A 228 -7.76 21.58 -0.12
CA ASP A 228 -6.68 21.21 -1.04
C ASP A 228 -5.30 21.56 -0.48
N GLN A 229 -5.17 22.70 0.22
CA GLN A 229 -3.93 23.04 0.93
C GLN A 229 -3.67 22.08 2.09
N LEU A 230 -4.71 21.69 2.83
CA LEU A 230 -4.61 20.70 3.91
C LEU A 230 -4.15 19.33 3.40
N ARG A 231 -4.63 18.89 2.25
CA ARG A 231 -4.16 17.66 1.61
C ARG A 231 -2.70 17.78 1.19
N ASN A 232 -2.32 18.91 0.59
CA ASN A 232 -0.95 19.12 0.14
C ASN A 232 0.05 19.18 1.30
N VAL A 233 -0.28 19.86 2.41
CA VAL A 233 0.63 19.93 3.57
C VAL A 233 0.78 18.57 4.24
N LYS A 234 -0.32 17.83 4.42
CA LYS A 234 -0.28 16.45 4.93
C LYS A 234 0.51 15.52 4.00
N GLY A 235 0.30 15.64 2.69
CA GLY A 235 1.01 14.85 1.68
C GLY A 235 2.51 15.12 1.68
N ALA A 236 2.92 16.38 1.85
CA ALA A 236 4.33 16.75 1.96
C ALA A 236 4.99 16.22 3.23
N ILE A 237 4.30 16.31 4.37
CA ILE A 237 4.76 15.69 5.64
C ILE A 237 4.96 14.19 5.45
N LEU A 238 3.97 13.48 4.91
CA LEU A 238 4.03 12.03 4.73
C LEU A 238 5.13 11.63 3.73
N ALA A 239 5.27 12.33 2.61
CA ALA A 239 6.31 12.04 1.62
C ALA A 239 7.71 12.15 2.23
N LEU A 240 8.01 13.22 2.97
CA LEU A 240 9.29 13.41 3.66
C LEU A 240 9.49 12.38 4.78
N ALA A 241 8.43 12.06 5.53
CA ALA A 241 8.48 11.06 6.59
C ALA A 241 8.75 9.65 6.06
N HIS A 242 8.22 9.30 4.88
CA HIS A 242 8.50 8.02 4.22
C HIS A 242 9.95 7.90 3.76
N ILE A 243 10.59 9.00 3.35
CA ILE A 243 12.04 9.02 3.06
C ILE A 243 12.82 8.86 4.38
N ALA A 244 12.50 9.67 5.39
CA ALA A 244 13.19 9.70 6.68
C ALA A 244 13.06 8.39 7.47
N GLY A 245 11.89 7.74 7.39
CA GLY A 245 11.59 6.45 8.01
C GLY A 245 11.95 5.24 7.16
N SER A 246 12.74 5.41 6.09
CA SER A 246 13.24 4.29 5.30
C SER A 246 14.13 3.37 6.15
N SER A 247 14.07 2.07 5.88
CA SER A 247 14.97 1.08 6.50
C SER A 247 16.42 1.24 6.03
N SER A 248 16.65 1.95 4.93
CA SER A 248 18.00 2.22 4.44
C SER A 248 18.70 3.23 5.32
N SER A 249 19.86 2.85 5.85
CA SER A 249 20.60 3.69 6.81
C SER A 249 20.99 5.05 6.20
N THR A 250 21.28 5.11 4.90
CA THR A 250 21.74 6.31 4.19
C THR A 250 20.61 7.25 3.77
N ALA A 251 19.34 6.84 3.87
CA ALA A 251 18.20 7.64 3.42
C ALA A 251 18.00 8.92 4.22
N LEU A 252 18.39 8.97 5.51
CA LEU A 252 18.36 10.22 6.28
C LEU A 252 19.40 11.23 5.79
N SER A 253 20.50 10.77 5.20
CA SER A 253 21.61 11.64 4.75
C SER A 253 21.29 12.46 3.51
N ILE A 254 20.28 12.07 2.72
CA ILE A 254 19.83 12.86 1.56
C ILE A 254 18.84 13.96 1.95
N LEU A 255 18.33 13.93 3.19
CA LEU A 255 17.40 14.93 3.70
C LEU A 255 18.16 16.08 4.38
N PRO A 256 17.76 17.34 4.14
CA PRO A 256 18.23 18.47 4.95
C PRO A 256 17.96 18.26 6.44
N ALA A 257 18.89 18.68 7.30
CA ALA A 257 18.87 18.43 8.74
C ALA A 257 17.61 18.98 9.43
N GLU A 258 16.99 20.01 8.88
CA GLU A 258 15.76 20.61 9.36
C GLU A 258 14.50 19.80 9.05
N THR A 259 14.56 18.76 8.23
CA THR A 259 13.39 17.99 7.78
C THR A 259 12.60 17.41 8.96
N VAL A 260 13.28 16.68 9.86
CA VAL A 260 12.65 16.09 11.05
C VAL A 260 12.19 17.18 12.04
N PRO A 261 13.01 18.19 12.39
CA PRO A 261 12.56 19.33 13.20
C PRO A 261 11.31 20.05 12.68
N ILE A 262 11.19 20.24 11.35
CA ILE A 262 9.99 20.84 10.75
C ILE A 262 8.77 19.94 10.99
N ILE A 263 8.87 18.64 10.75
CA ILE A 263 7.77 17.69 11.01
C ILE A 263 7.38 17.70 12.51
N CYS A 264 8.36 17.74 13.42
CA CYS A 264 8.12 17.86 14.87
C CYS A 264 7.35 19.15 15.20
N ARG A 265 7.75 20.30 14.64
CA ARG A 265 7.04 21.57 14.81
C ARG A 265 5.59 21.48 14.35
N TYR A 266 5.31 20.78 13.24
CA TYR A 266 3.93 20.54 12.80
C TYR A 266 3.12 19.70 13.81
N ALA A 267 3.71 18.69 14.43
CA ALA A 267 3.03 17.88 15.45
C ALA A 267 2.76 18.66 16.74
N GLU A 268 3.71 19.51 17.15
CA GLU A 268 3.65 20.28 18.39
C GLU A 268 2.75 21.52 18.29
N GLN A 269 2.90 22.30 17.22
CA GLN A 269 2.45 23.71 17.17
C GLN A 269 1.40 24.01 16.09
N CYS A 270 1.15 23.11 15.12
CA CYS A 270 0.22 23.42 14.02
C CYS A 270 -1.21 23.65 14.54
N PRO A 271 -1.89 24.77 14.26
CA PRO A 271 -3.24 25.01 14.81
C PRO A 271 -4.30 24.07 14.22
N VAL A 272 -4.04 23.44 13.07
CA VAL A 272 -4.97 22.49 12.43
C VAL A 272 -4.72 21.08 12.96
N LEU A 273 -5.64 20.59 13.81
CA LEU A 273 -5.52 19.29 14.50
C LEU A 273 -5.33 18.10 13.55
N SER A 274 -5.97 18.11 12.38
CA SER A 274 -5.83 17.01 11.42
C SER A 274 -4.41 16.95 10.82
N VAL A 275 -3.75 18.10 10.64
CA VAL A 275 -2.35 18.17 10.21
C VAL A 275 -1.43 17.73 11.34
N ARG A 276 -1.68 18.18 12.58
CA ARG A 276 -0.96 17.70 13.78
C ARG A 276 -1.00 16.19 13.91
N GLY A 277 -2.17 15.58 13.73
CA GLY A 277 -2.34 14.13 13.81
C GLY A 277 -1.51 13.39 12.76
N VAL A 278 -1.47 13.89 11.52
CA VAL A 278 -0.62 13.33 10.46
C VAL A 278 0.87 13.51 10.77
N ALA A 279 1.27 14.67 11.27
CA ALA A 279 2.66 14.92 11.68
C ALA A 279 3.08 13.99 12.83
N PHE A 280 2.21 13.78 13.82
CA PHE A 280 2.47 12.83 14.89
C PHE A 280 2.63 11.40 14.36
N TRP A 281 1.80 10.98 13.41
CA TRP A 281 1.95 9.67 12.78
C TRP A 281 3.24 9.56 11.95
N ALA A 282 3.62 10.63 11.24
CA ALA A 282 4.90 10.73 10.54
C ALA A 282 6.10 10.58 11.48
N ILE A 283 6.08 11.19 12.67
CA ILE A 283 7.14 11.01 13.68
C ILE A 283 7.22 9.55 14.13
N ASN A 284 6.08 8.88 14.35
CA ASN A 284 6.08 7.45 14.70
C ASN A 284 6.66 6.57 13.58
N LEU A 285 6.42 6.92 12.31
CA LEU A 285 7.04 6.25 11.17
C LEU A 285 8.57 6.41 11.22
N ILE A 286 9.06 7.63 11.42
CA ILE A 286 10.51 7.93 11.50
C ILE A 286 11.14 7.16 12.69
N GLY A 287 10.53 7.27 13.86
CA GLY A 287 10.98 6.63 15.09
C GLY A 287 10.92 5.10 15.09
N SER A 288 10.23 4.47 14.14
CA SER A 288 10.22 3.01 13.97
C SER A 288 11.55 2.45 13.45
N THR A 289 12.45 3.31 12.98
CA THR A 289 13.80 2.93 12.52
C THR A 289 14.85 3.13 13.62
N LYS A 290 15.90 2.30 13.65
CA LYS A 290 16.98 2.42 14.65
C LYS A 290 17.65 3.80 14.64
N ARG A 291 17.86 4.40 13.46
CA ARG A 291 18.42 5.77 13.35
C ARG A 291 17.41 6.85 13.69
N GLY A 292 16.15 6.72 13.25
CA GLY A 292 15.10 7.69 13.59
C GLY A 292 14.73 7.69 15.07
N SER A 293 14.99 6.62 15.82
CA SER A 293 14.82 6.62 17.29
C SER A 293 15.88 7.44 18.05
N LEU A 294 17.00 7.78 17.40
CA LEU A 294 18.13 8.50 17.99
C LEU A 294 18.15 10.00 17.64
N HIS A 295 17.29 10.44 16.73
CA HIS A 295 17.20 11.80 16.19
C HIS A 295 15.83 12.42 16.47
#